data_AF-A0A8J5QXM8-F1
#
_entry.id   AF-A0A8J5QXM8-F1
#
_cell.length_a   1.000
_cell.length_b   1.000
_cell.length_c   1.000
_cell.angle_alpha   90.00
_cell.angle_beta   90.00
_cell.angle_gamma   90.00
#
_symmetry.space_group_name_H-M   'P 1'
#
loop_
_entity.id
_entity.type
_entity.pdbx_description
1 polymer ?
#
loop_
_entity_poly.entity_id
_entity_poly.type
_entity_poly.pdbx_seq_one_letter_code
_entity_poly.pdbx_strand_id
1 'polypeptide(L)'
;MELSDPSPEDLQRKLYFLVEQLQNMASALPSKYQMRLPYELLSGLANSLLNDTIFEIVKGLMEIQHVTEKHLFQQRLQLLNQQKIQMQETLAGSNTEEEKTAVKIALEEQQKKDLKATDMRLVMQLDQKVADQQSTLEKAGVPGMYTN
;
A
#
# COMPACT_ATOMS: atom_id res chain seq x y z
N MET A 1 -37.58 -9.35 6.35
CA MET A 1 -37.59 -8.29 7.37
C MET A 1 -37.07 -7.06 6.64
N GLU A 2 -37.96 -6.19 6.18
CA GLU A 2 -37.57 -4.99 5.44
C GLU A 2 -36.80 -4.08 6.40
N LEU A 3 -35.52 -3.85 6.10
CA LEU A 3 -34.73 -2.82 6.77
C LEU A 3 -35.31 -1.48 6.28
N SER A 4 -36.15 -0.86 7.10
CA SER A 4 -36.60 0.51 6.88
C SER A 4 -35.38 1.42 6.76
N ASP A 5 -35.31 2.22 5.68
CA ASP A 5 -34.24 3.18 5.47
C ASP A 5 -34.07 4.09 6.70
N PRO A 6 -32.82 4.37 7.12
CA PRO A 6 -32.55 5.14 8.33
C PRO A 6 -33.16 6.54 8.23
N SER A 7 -33.80 7.00 9.30
CA SER A 7 -34.34 8.35 9.35
C SER A 7 -33.22 9.39 9.36
N PRO A 8 -33.49 10.65 8.98
CA PRO A 8 -32.50 11.74 9.10
C PRO A 8 -31.96 11.91 10.53
N GLU A 9 -32.78 11.66 11.54
CA GLU A 9 -32.35 11.71 12.95
C GLU A 9 -31.39 10.56 13.29
N ASP A 10 -31.60 9.37 12.72
CA ASP A 10 -30.72 8.21 12.93
C ASP A 10 -29.34 8.45 12.28
N LEU A 11 -29.32 9.02 11.08
CA LEU A 11 -28.08 9.43 10.41
C LEU A 11 -27.33 10.50 11.21
N GLN A 12 -28.04 11.48 11.75
CA GLN A 12 -27.44 12.53 12.56
C GLN A 12 -26.85 11.98 13.87
N ARG A 13 -27.56 11.09 14.57
CA ARG A 13 -27.03 10.41 15.77
C ARG A 13 -25.78 9.61 15.45
N LYS A 14 -25.79 8.87 14.34
CA LYS A 14 -24.65 8.10 13.87
C LYS A 14 -23.47 9.01 13.50
N LEU A 15 -23.72 10.15 12.87
CA LEU A 15 -22.68 11.15 12.56
C LEU A 15 -22.00 11.66 13.84
N TYR A 16 -22.78 12.09 14.84
CA TYR A 16 -22.22 12.57 16.10
C TYR A 16 -21.39 11.50 16.81
N PHE A 17 -21.90 10.27 16.85
CA PHE A 17 -21.18 9.13 17.38
C PHE A 17 -19.84 8.91 16.65
N LEU A 18 -19.83 8.95 15.32
CA LEU A 18 -18.60 8.77 14.54
C LEU A 18 -17.58 9.89 14.78
N VAL A 19 -18.04 11.15 14.84
CA VAL A 19 -17.16 12.29 15.12
C VAL A 19 -16.53 12.17 16.52
N GLU A 20 -17.31 11.82 17.53
CA GLU A 20 -16.81 11.60 18.89
C GLU A 20 -15.74 10.50 18.92
N GLN A 21 -15.98 9.38 18.25
CA GLN A 21 -15.00 8.29 18.14
C GLN A 21 -13.73 8.75 17.45
N LEU A 22 -13.83 9.51 16.35
CA LEU A 22 -12.69 10.05 15.63
C LEU A 22 -11.90 11.06 16.48
N GLN A 23 -12.57 11.91 17.26
CA GLN A 23 -11.92 12.83 18.20
C GLN A 23 -11.18 12.09 19.32
N ASN A 24 -11.77 11.04 19.87
CA ASN A 24 -11.13 10.18 20.86
C ASN A 24 -9.88 9.49 20.31
N MET A 25 -9.94 9.02 19.06
CA MET A 25 -8.77 8.45 18.38
C MET A 25 -7.70 9.52 18.13
N ALA A 26 -8.09 10.72 17.70
CA ALA A 26 -7.16 11.82 17.44
C ALA A 26 -6.46 12.29 18.73
N SER A 27 -7.19 12.38 19.85
CA SER A 27 -6.63 12.85 21.14
C SER A 27 -5.61 11.87 21.74
N ALA A 28 -5.68 10.59 21.39
CA ALA A 28 -4.68 9.59 21.78
C ALA A 28 -3.34 9.72 21.03
N LEU A 29 -3.28 10.52 19.96
CA LEU A 29 -2.05 10.72 19.19
C LEU A 29 -1.13 11.77 19.84
N PRO A 30 0.19 11.74 19.60
CA PRO A 30 1.08 12.83 19.99
C PRO A 30 0.66 14.19 19.40
N SER A 31 0.87 15.29 20.14
CA SER A 31 0.38 16.64 19.78
C SER A 31 0.77 17.11 18.37
N LYS A 32 1.95 16.73 17.88
CA LYS A 32 2.40 17.05 16.50
C LYS A 32 1.47 16.48 15.41
N TYR A 33 0.77 15.39 15.68
CA TYR A 33 -0.16 14.75 14.75
C TYR A 33 -1.59 15.25 14.99
N GLN A 34 -1.97 15.56 16.24
CA GLN A 34 -3.27 16.14 16.57
C GLN A 34 -3.53 17.43 15.78
N MET A 35 -2.53 18.30 15.66
CA MET A 35 -2.63 19.57 14.92
C MET A 35 -2.91 19.39 13.42
N ARG A 36 -2.68 18.19 12.87
CA ARG A 36 -2.99 17.85 11.47
C ARG A 36 -4.39 17.28 11.28
N LEU A 37 -5.15 17.13 12.37
CA LEU A 37 -6.48 16.52 12.39
C LEU A 37 -7.51 17.52 12.93
N PRO A 38 -7.75 18.65 12.24
CA PRO A 38 -8.73 19.63 12.67
C PRO A 38 -10.15 19.02 12.68
N TYR A 39 -11.04 19.63 13.47
CA TYR A 39 -12.43 19.18 13.59
C TYR A 39 -13.16 19.07 12.25
N GLU A 40 -12.87 20.00 11.32
CA GLU A 40 -13.42 19.98 9.96
C GLU A 40 -13.07 18.69 9.21
N LEU A 41 -11.80 18.24 9.30
CA LEU A 41 -11.35 17.00 8.69
C LEU A 41 -12.04 15.78 9.33
N LEU A 42 -12.14 15.74 10.66
CA LEU A 42 -12.80 14.64 11.37
C LEU A 42 -14.30 14.57 11.05
N SER A 43 -14.95 15.73 10.94
CA SER A 43 -16.36 15.84 10.52
C SER A 43 -16.56 15.38 9.08
N GLY A 44 -15.65 15.76 8.17
CA GLY A 44 -15.67 15.28 6.79
C GLY A 44 -15.49 13.77 6.71
N LEU A 45 -14.52 13.20 7.45
CA LEU A 45 -14.30 11.76 7.52
C LEU A 45 -15.52 11.02 8.06
N ALA A 46 -16.16 11.54 9.11
CA ALA A 46 -17.38 10.94 9.66
C ALA A 46 -18.52 10.89 8.63
N ASN A 47 -18.67 11.93 7.80
CA ASN A 47 -19.62 11.92 6.69
C ASN A 47 -19.25 10.89 5.62
N SER A 48 -17.96 10.75 5.29
CA SER A 48 -17.51 9.71 4.36
C SER A 48 -17.80 8.30 4.89
N LEU A 49 -17.67 8.08 6.21
CA LEU A 49 -17.98 6.82 6.89
C LEU A 49 -19.50 6.52 7.00
N LEU A 50 -20.38 7.44 6.62
CA LEU A 50 -21.81 7.17 6.49
C LEU A 50 -22.19 6.73 5.07
N ASN A 51 -21.30 6.93 4.10
CA ASN A 51 -21.59 6.66 2.70
C ASN A 51 -21.13 5.24 2.33
N ASP A 52 -22.09 4.34 2.14
CA ASP A 52 -21.82 2.94 1.77
C ASP A 52 -21.06 2.81 0.42
N THR A 53 -21.23 3.77 -0.50
CA THR A 53 -20.49 3.76 -1.78
C THR A 53 -19.00 3.99 -1.55
N ILE A 54 -18.61 4.79 -0.55
CA ILE A 54 -17.20 5.01 -0.21
C ILE A 54 -16.57 3.72 0.31
N PHE A 55 -17.30 2.91 1.09
CA PHE A 55 -16.80 1.61 1.53
C PHE A 55 -16.60 0.65 0.37
N GLU A 56 -17.50 0.61 -0.61
CA GLU A 56 -17.33 -0.23 -1.80
C GLU A 56 -16.12 0.22 -2.65
N ILE A 57 -15.88 1.52 -2.77
CA ILE A 57 -14.66 2.06 -3.41
C ILE A 57 -13.42 1.60 -2.65
N VAL A 58 -13.38 1.76 -1.32
CA VAL A 58 -12.24 1.34 -0.49
C VAL A 58 -11.98 -0.17 -0.62
N LYS A 59 -13.03 -1.00 -0.61
CA LYS A 59 -12.91 -2.45 -0.83
C LYS A 59 -12.29 -2.77 -2.19
N GLY A 60 -12.79 -2.15 -3.26
CA GLY A 60 -12.23 -2.33 -4.61
C GLY A 60 -10.76 -1.90 -4.69
N LEU A 61 -10.39 -0.76 -4.09
CA LEU A 61 -9.00 -0.30 -4.03
C LEU A 61 -8.12 -1.26 -3.22
N MET A 62 -8.62 -1.82 -2.13
CA MET A 62 -7.91 -2.85 -1.34
C MET A 62 -7.67 -4.11 -2.16
N GLU A 63 -8.65 -4.59 -2.93
CA GLU A 63 -8.45 -5.75 -3.80
C GLU A 63 -7.38 -5.49 -4.86
N ILE A 64 -7.42 -4.32 -5.51
CA ILE A 64 -6.39 -3.88 -6.46
C ILE A 64 -5.01 -3.84 -5.80
N GLN A 65 -4.92 -3.33 -4.56
CA GLN A 65 -3.68 -3.32 -3.79
C GLN A 65 -3.15 -4.73 -3.59
N HIS A 66 -3.98 -5.64 -3.07
CA HIS A 66 -3.57 -7.02 -2.78
C HIS A 66 -3.08 -7.75 -4.03
N VAL A 67 -3.80 -7.61 -5.15
CA VAL A 67 -3.39 -8.22 -6.42
C VAL A 67 -2.06 -7.64 -6.89
N THR A 68 -1.88 -6.32 -6.77
CA THR A 68 -0.63 -5.66 -7.18
C THR A 68 0.54 -6.10 -6.31
N GLU A 69 0.40 -6.04 -4.98
CA GLU A 69 1.45 -6.48 -4.04
C GLU A 69 1.84 -7.94 -4.28
N LYS A 70 0.86 -8.82 -4.48
CA LYS A 70 1.10 -10.23 -4.81
C LYS A 70 1.89 -10.38 -6.11
N HIS A 71 1.54 -9.61 -7.14
CA HIS A 71 2.25 -9.65 -8.43
C HIS A 71 3.70 -9.18 -8.29
N LEU A 72 3.94 -8.05 -7.62
CA LEU A 72 5.28 -7.50 -7.41
C LEU A 72 6.16 -8.44 -6.56
N PHE A 73 5.57 -9.05 -5.52
CA PHE A 73 6.24 -10.06 -4.73
C PHE A 73 6.63 -11.28 -5.57
N GLN A 74 5.72 -11.78 -6.41
CA GLN A 74 6.01 -12.89 -7.32
C GLN A 74 7.13 -12.54 -8.32
N GLN A 75 7.14 -11.32 -8.85
CA GLN A 75 8.20 -10.84 -9.74
C GLN A 75 9.57 -10.85 -9.04
N ARG A 76 9.63 -10.37 -7.79
CA ARG A 76 10.87 -10.43 -6.98
C ARG A 76 11.32 -11.87 -6.74
N LEU A 77 10.39 -12.77 -6.42
CA LEU A 77 10.68 -14.18 -6.18
C LEU A 77 11.21 -14.88 -7.44
N GLN A 78 10.64 -14.57 -8.61
CA GLN A 78 11.13 -15.09 -9.89
C GLN A 78 12.59 -14.69 -10.16
N LEU A 79 12.95 -13.42 -9.90
CA LEU A 79 14.31 -12.95 -10.04
C LEU A 79 15.27 -13.74 -9.13
N LEU A 80 14.94 -13.90 -7.85
CA LEU A 80 15.77 -14.63 -6.89
C LEU A 80 15.97 -16.10 -7.31
N ASN A 81 14.92 -16.74 -7.80
CA ASN A 81 15.01 -18.11 -8.31
C ASN A 81 15.91 -18.18 -9.56
N GLN A 82 15.79 -17.24 -10.48
CA GLN A 82 16.63 -17.18 -11.67
C GLN A 82 18.11 -16.96 -11.31
N GLN A 83 18.39 -16.09 -10.35
CA GLN A 83 19.75 -15.85 -9.84
C GLN A 83 20.35 -17.12 -9.21
N LYS A 84 19.55 -17.88 -8.46
CA LYS A 84 19.96 -19.16 -7.87
C LYS A 84 20.30 -20.22 -8.92
N ILE A 85 19.47 -20.36 -9.96
CA ILE A 85 19.71 -21.30 -11.06
C ILE A 85 20.98 -20.91 -11.83
N GLN A 86 21.11 -19.64 -12.19
CA GLN A 86 22.26 -19.12 -12.91
C GLN A 86 23.58 -19.36 -12.15
N MET A 87 23.56 -19.20 -10.82
CA MET A 87 24.72 -19.49 -9.97
C MET A 87 25.11 -20.98 -10.02
N GLN A 88 24.14 -21.89 -9.98
CA GLN A 88 24.40 -23.33 -10.06
C GLN A 88 24.97 -23.74 -11.42
N GLU A 89 24.41 -23.22 -12.51
CA GLU A 89 24.87 -23.52 -13.88
C GLU A 89 26.29 -22.99 -14.13
N THR A 90 26.56 -21.76 -13.69
CA THR A 90 27.88 -21.12 -13.87
C THR A 90 28.97 -21.86 -13.10
N LEU A 91 28.66 -22.33 -11.88
CA LEU A 91 29.59 -23.13 -11.08
C LEU A 91 29.82 -24.54 -11.64
N ALA A 92 28.81 -25.13 -12.29
CA ALA A 92 28.91 -26.45 -12.92
C ALA A 92 29.77 -26.43 -14.20
N GLY A 93 29.83 -25.30 -14.92
CA GLY A 93 30.57 -25.15 -16.18
C GLY A 93 32.03 -24.73 -16.06
N SER A 94 32.53 -24.45 -14.86
CA SER A 94 33.90 -23.92 -14.63
C SER A 94 34.89 -25.03 -14.28
N ASN A 95 36.08 -25.02 -14.90
CA ASN A 95 37.05 -26.14 -14.84
C ASN A 95 38.05 -26.06 -13.69
N THR A 96 38.33 -24.87 -13.14
CA THR A 96 39.30 -24.66 -12.05
C THR A 96 38.67 -23.93 -10.85
N GLU A 97 39.17 -24.21 -9.65
CA GLU A 97 38.65 -23.61 -8.40
C GLU A 97 38.90 -22.10 -8.29
N GLU A 98 40.00 -21.62 -8.87
CA GLU A 98 40.35 -20.18 -8.95
C GLU A 98 39.41 -19.42 -9.90
N GLU A 99 39.06 -20.03 -11.03
CA GLU A 99 38.10 -19.46 -11.99
C GLU A 99 36.68 -19.46 -11.42
N LYS A 100 36.27 -20.54 -10.72
CA LYS A 100 34.98 -20.61 -10.01
C LYS A 100 34.82 -19.51 -8.97
N THR A 101 35.86 -19.24 -8.19
CA THR A 101 35.80 -18.23 -7.12
C THR A 101 35.73 -16.81 -7.68
N ALA A 102 36.53 -16.49 -8.69
CA ALA A 102 36.47 -15.19 -9.36
C ALA A 102 35.12 -14.94 -10.06
N VAL A 103 34.62 -15.94 -10.80
CA VAL A 103 33.33 -15.86 -11.50
C VAL A 103 32.17 -15.76 -10.52
N LYS A 104 32.21 -16.49 -9.40
CA LYS A 104 31.18 -16.41 -8.36
C LYS A 104 31.10 -15.01 -7.74
N ILE A 105 32.23 -14.41 -7.38
CA ILE A 105 32.26 -13.06 -6.78
C ILE A 105 31.70 -12.03 -7.76
N ALA A 106 32.13 -12.09 -9.03
CA ALA A 106 31.63 -11.17 -10.05
C ALA A 106 30.13 -11.32 -10.29
N LEU A 107 29.64 -12.57 -10.34
CA LEU A 107 28.23 -12.87 -10.52
C LEU A 107 27.38 -12.40 -9.33
N GLU A 108 27.81 -12.65 -8.09
CA GLU A 108 27.12 -12.20 -6.89
C GLU A 108 27.05 -10.66 -6.81
N GLU A 109 28.12 -9.97 -7.19
CA GLU A 109 28.12 -8.50 -7.22
C GLU A 109 27.12 -7.96 -8.25
N GLN A 110 27.07 -8.57 -9.44
CA GLN A 110 26.12 -8.21 -10.48
C GLN A 110 24.67 -8.49 -10.04
N GLN A 111 24.40 -9.68 -9.49
CA GLN A 111 23.09 -10.07 -8.99
C GLN A 111 22.59 -9.12 -7.87
N LYS A 112 23.49 -8.65 -7.01
CA LYS A 112 23.16 -7.66 -5.98
C LYS A 112 22.76 -6.31 -6.56
N LYS A 113 23.44 -5.85 -7.62
CA LYS A 113 23.09 -4.61 -8.33
C LYS A 113 21.73 -4.73 -9.00
N ASP A 114 21.48 -5.84 -9.69
CA ASP A 114 20.23 -6.11 -10.39
C ASP A 114 19.04 -6.26 -9.44
N LEU A 115 19.26 -6.92 -8.29
CA LEU A 115 18.25 -7.04 -7.24
C LEU A 115 17.89 -5.66 -6.67
N LYS A 116 18.89 -4.82 -6.37
CA LYS A 116 18.66 -3.46 -5.87
C LYS A 116 17.90 -2.60 -6.88
N ALA A 117 18.27 -2.68 -8.16
CA ALA A 117 17.60 -1.93 -9.23
C ALA A 117 16.14 -2.40 -9.40
N THR A 118 15.90 -3.71 -9.31
CA THR A 118 14.55 -4.27 -9.36
C THR A 118 13.73 -3.86 -8.15
N ASP A 119 14.26 -4.01 -6.93
CA ASP A 119 13.57 -3.63 -5.70
C ASP A 119 13.17 -2.14 -5.72
N MET A 120 14.07 -1.26 -6.19
CA MET A 120 13.75 0.17 -6.37
C MET A 120 12.58 0.38 -7.33
N ARG A 121 12.57 -0.32 -8.47
CA ARG A 121 11.47 -0.25 -9.44
C ARG A 121 10.15 -0.74 -8.84
N LEU A 122 10.17 -1.83 -8.07
CA LEU A 122 8.96 -2.37 -7.44
C LEU A 122 8.38 -1.38 -6.42
N VAL A 123 9.23 -0.73 -5.62
CA VAL A 123 8.79 0.32 -4.69
C VAL A 123 8.18 1.50 -5.44
N MET A 124 8.78 1.96 -6.53
CA MET A 124 8.19 3.04 -7.33
C MET A 124 6.81 2.68 -7.90
N GLN A 125 6.58 1.41 -8.25
CA GLN A 125 5.27 0.94 -8.69
C GLN A 125 4.25 0.92 -7.53
N LEU A 126 4.67 0.56 -6.33
CA LEU A 126 3.83 0.67 -5.13
C LEU A 126 3.48 2.13 -4.83
N ASP A 127 4.45 3.04 -4.88
CA ASP A 127 4.22 4.47 -4.65
C ASP A 127 3.23 5.05 -5.67
N GLN A 128 3.36 4.67 -6.95
CA GLN A 128 2.40 5.07 -7.97
C GLN A 128 0.99 4.54 -7.67
N LYS A 129 0.87 3.29 -7.18
CA LYS A 129 -0.44 2.75 -6.79
C LYS A 129 -1.04 3.47 -5.59
N VAL A 130 -0.24 3.85 -4.61
CA VAL A 130 -0.71 4.67 -3.48
C VAL A 130 -1.22 6.03 -3.99
N ALA A 131 -0.50 6.68 -4.89
CA ALA A 131 -0.92 7.95 -5.48
C ALA A 131 -2.24 7.81 -6.28
N ASP A 132 -2.38 6.76 -7.09
CA ASP A 132 -3.61 6.47 -7.84
C ASP A 132 -4.82 6.24 -6.90
N GLN A 133 -4.60 5.51 -5.80
CA GLN A 133 -5.63 5.25 -4.78
C GLN A 133 -6.04 6.53 -4.05
N GLN A 134 -5.07 7.35 -3.64
CA GLN A 134 -5.32 8.65 -3.00
C GLN A 134 -6.14 9.56 -3.92
N SER A 135 -5.75 9.70 -5.19
CA SER A 135 -6.52 10.48 -6.16
C SER A 135 -7.94 9.96 -6.35
N THR A 136 -8.12 8.63 -6.32
CA THR A 136 -9.46 8.03 -6.45
C THR A 136 -10.33 8.33 -5.21
N LEU A 137 -9.76 8.23 -4.01
CA LEU A 137 -10.47 8.54 -2.77
C LEU A 137 -10.79 10.04 -2.67
N GLU A 138 -9.89 10.92 -3.09
CA GLU A 138 -10.14 12.36 -3.16
C GLU A 138 -11.31 12.67 -4.12
N LYS A 139 -11.32 12.08 -5.31
CA LYS A 139 -12.44 12.22 -6.28
C LYS A 139 -13.76 11.66 -5.76
N ALA A 140 -13.70 10.65 -4.89
CA ALA A 140 -14.85 10.08 -4.20
C ALA A 140 -15.34 10.96 -3.03
N GLY A 141 -14.65 12.06 -2.73
CA GLY A 141 -15.01 13.00 -1.66
C GLY A 141 -14.48 12.60 -0.28
N VAL A 142 -13.47 11.72 -0.20
CA VAL A 142 -12.81 11.39 1.07
C VAL A 142 -11.80 12.49 1.40
N PRO A 143 -11.98 13.22 2.51
CA PRO A 143 -11.12 14.35 2.84
C PRO A 143 -9.73 13.88 3.33
N GLY A 144 -8.71 14.70 3.09
CA GLY A 144 -7.33 14.42 3.50
C GLY A 144 -6.54 13.50 2.57
N MET A 145 -7.11 13.11 1.42
CA MET A 145 -6.47 12.22 0.42
C MET A 145 -5.74 12.96 -0.71
N TYR A 146 -5.28 14.18 -0.46
CA TYR A 146 -4.64 15.04 -1.47
C TYR A 146 -3.34 14.43 -2.00
N THR A 147 -3.18 14.40 -3.32
CA THR A 147 -1.87 14.16 -3.96
C THR A 147 -1.11 15.49 -4.05
N ASN A 148 0.00 15.62 -3.32
CA ASN A 148 0.94 16.73 -3.51
C ASN A 148 1.74 16.57 -4.80
#